data_AF-W2TN13-F1
#
_entry.id   AF-W2TN13-F1
#
_cell.length_a   1.000
_cell.length_b   1.000
_cell.length_c   1.000
_cell.angle_alpha   90.00
_cell.angle_beta   90.00
_cell.angle_gamma   90.00
#
_symmetry.space_group_name_H-M   'P 1'
#
loop_
_entity.id
_entity.type
_entity.pdbx_description
1 polymer ?
#
loop_
_entity_poly.entity_id
_entity_poly.type
_entity_poly.pdbx_seq_one_letter_code
_entity_poly.pdbx_strand_id
1 'polypeptide(L)'
;MFQALLNSVNSMNNTVTNVESTYLFSPNPDKEELIIGVIYSAIAVGSMPLYVVILYVMTTDKDITSNPQYRLMNQINFVDFGQAIMHTLSGIYVIFPQIQVKCEVLVR
;
A
#
# COMPACT_ATOMS: atom_id res chain seq x y z
N MET A 1 -23.06 -45.34 -11.40
CA MET A 1 -23.68 -44.01 -11.59
C MET A 1 -23.90 -43.29 -10.26
N PHE A 2 -24.59 -43.88 -9.28
CA PHE A 2 -24.84 -43.27 -7.96
C PHE A 2 -23.55 -42.94 -7.17
N GLN A 3 -22.56 -43.85 -7.15
CA GLN A 3 -21.27 -43.61 -6.48
C GLN A 3 -20.47 -42.46 -7.10
N ALA A 4 -20.56 -42.28 -8.42
CA ALA A 4 -19.90 -41.17 -9.13
C ALA A 4 -20.55 -39.83 -8.75
N LEU A 5 -21.87 -39.81 -8.55
CA LEU A 5 -22.61 -38.63 -8.11
C LEU A 5 -22.24 -38.25 -6.67
N LEU A 6 -22.15 -39.23 -5.76
CA LEU A 6 -21.70 -39.01 -4.38
C LEU A 6 -20.26 -38.49 -4.31
N ASN A 7 -19.35 -39.07 -5.10
CA ASN A 7 -17.97 -38.60 -5.16
C ASN A 7 -17.88 -37.16 -5.72
N SER A 8 -18.72 -36.82 -6.70
CA SER A 8 -18.82 -35.47 -7.26
C SER A 8 -19.38 -34.47 -6.24
N VAL A 9 -20.44 -34.83 -5.49
CA VAL A 9 -21.01 -33.97 -4.43
C VAL A 9 -20.03 -33.78 -3.27
N ASN A 10 -19.30 -34.83 -2.87
CA ASN A 10 -18.27 -34.72 -1.84
C ASN A 10 -17.07 -33.88 -2.29
N SER A 11 -16.67 -33.99 -3.57
CA SER A 11 -15.68 -33.10 -4.18
C SER A 11 -16.17 -31.64 -4.25
N MET A 12 -17.46 -31.42 -4.50
CA MET A 12 -18.08 -30.09 -4.48
C MET A 12 -18.12 -29.51 -3.05
N ASN A 13 -18.47 -30.32 -2.05
CA ASN A 13 -18.48 -29.88 -0.67
C ASN A 13 -17.06 -29.55 -0.17
N ASN A 14 -16.06 -30.35 -0.55
CA ASN A 14 -14.66 -30.09 -0.20
C ASN A 14 -14.10 -28.85 -0.92
N THR A 15 -14.59 -28.51 -2.11
CA THR A 15 -14.19 -27.28 -2.80
C THR A 15 -14.88 -26.06 -2.21
N VAL A 16 -16.15 -26.17 -1.83
CA VAL A 16 -16.91 -25.10 -1.18
C VAL A 16 -16.35 -24.78 0.23
N THR A 17 -15.84 -25.76 0.96
CA THR A 17 -15.17 -25.52 2.26
C THR A 17 -13.75 -24.97 2.12
N ASN A 18 -13.11 -25.10 0.94
CA ASN A 18 -11.78 -24.56 0.65
C ASN A 18 -11.82 -23.17 -0.02
N VAL A 19 -13.01 -22.63 -0.31
CA VAL A 19 -13.15 -21.18 -0.55
C VAL A 19 -13.18 -20.50 0.81
N GLU A 20 -12.07 -20.57 1.53
CA GLU A 20 -11.86 -19.72 2.70
C GLU A 20 -11.87 -18.29 2.17
N SER A 21 -13.00 -17.59 2.35
CA SER A 21 -13.18 -16.24 1.86
C SER A 21 -12.17 -15.35 2.54
N THR A 22 -11.01 -15.16 1.92
CA THR A 22 -9.90 -14.45 2.54
C THR A 22 -10.35 -13.00 2.75
N TYR A 23 -10.35 -12.55 4.01
CA TYR A 23 -10.77 -11.20 4.36
C TYR A 23 -9.85 -10.18 3.70
N LEU A 24 -10.39 -9.01 3.37
CA LEU A 24 -9.64 -7.95 2.67
C LEU A 24 -8.42 -7.47 3.48
N PHE A 25 -8.52 -7.49 4.81
CA PHE A 25 -7.44 -7.17 5.74
C PHE A 25 -6.77 -8.42 6.33
N SER A 26 -6.66 -9.50 5.56
CA SER A 26 -5.83 -10.64 5.96
C SER A 26 -4.36 -10.25 5.83
N PRO A 27 -3.58 -10.27 6.92
CA PRO A 27 -2.15 -9.98 6.85
C PRO A 27 -1.43 -10.96 5.91
N ASN A 28 -0.33 -10.51 5.35
CA ASN A 28 0.53 -11.35 4.54
C ASN A 28 1.01 -12.58 5.36
N PRO A 29 0.78 -13.82 4.88
CA PRO A 29 1.27 -15.01 5.55
C PRO A 29 2.80 -15.09 5.57
N ASP A 30 3.47 -14.43 4.62
CA ASP A 30 4.92 -14.26 4.64
C ASP A 30 5.32 -13.19 5.66
N LYS A 31 6.07 -13.61 6.67
CA LYS A 31 6.52 -12.75 7.77
C LYS A 31 7.56 -11.73 7.31
N GLU A 32 8.40 -12.07 6.35
CA GLU A 32 9.43 -11.15 5.84
C GLU A 32 8.77 -10.00 5.09
N GLU A 33 7.84 -10.32 4.18
CA GLU A 33 7.07 -9.31 3.45
C GLU A 33 6.22 -8.44 4.38
N LEU A 34 5.57 -9.05 5.39
CA LEU A 34 4.82 -8.31 6.40
C LEU A 34 5.70 -7.30 7.15
N ILE A 35 6.89 -7.72 7.60
CA ILE A 35 7.84 -6.85 8.30
C ILE A 35 8.31 -5.72 7.39
N ILE A 36 8.64 -6.02 6.14
CA ILE A 36 9.04 -5.02 5.14
C ILE A 36 7.93 -3.99 4.96
N GLY A 37 6.69 -4.43 4.74
CA GLY A 37 5.54 -3.54 4.57
C GLY A 37 5.30 -2.64 5.79
N VAL A 38 5.43 -3.18 6.99
CA VAL A 38 5.28 -2.41 8.25
C VAL A 38 6.39 -1.37 8.40
N ILE A 39 7.66 -1.76 8.27
CA ILE A 39 8.81 -0.85 8.42
C ILE A 39 8.71 0.28 7.39
N TYR A 40 8.42 -0.09 6.14
CA TYR A 40 8.34 0.85 5.05
C TYR A 40 7.21 1.88 5.24
N SER A 41 6.02 1.41 5.63
CA SER A 41 4.88 2.27 5.94
C SER A 41 5.16 3.18 7.14
N ALA A 42 5.78 2.64 8.20
CA ALA A 42 6.06 3.40 9.41
C ALA A 42 7.07 4.54 9.17
N ILE A 43 8.13 4.27 8.40
CA ILE A 43 9.11 5.30 8.02
C ILE A 43 8.45 6.37 7.15
N ALA A 44 7.63 5.97 6.17
CA ALA A 44 6.93 6.90 5.29
C ALA A 44 5.95 7.80 6.05
N VAL A 45 5.11 7.24 6.92
CA VAL A 45 4.18 8.02 7.76
C VAL A 45 4.93 8.92 8.74
N GLY A 46 6.02 8.41 9.34
CA GLY A 46 6.85 9.16 10.27
C GLY A 46 7.56 10.37 9.64
N SER A 47 7.89 10.31 8.33
CA SER A 47 8.55 11.41 7.62
C SER A 47 7.58 12.47 7.08
N MET A 48 6.29 12.15 6.92
CA MET A 48 5.29 13.09 6.40
C MET A 48 5.19 14.42 7.17
N PRO A 49 5.16 14.46 8.52
CA PRO A 49 5.09 15.72 9.26
C PRO A 49 6.28 16.64 8.96
N LEU A 50 7.47 16.06 8.76
CA LEU A 50 8.67 16.81 8.42
C LEU A 50 8.53 17.47 7.03
N TYR A 51 8.02 16.73 6.04
CA TYR A 51 7.75 17.29 4.71
C TYR A 51 6.74 18.43 4.73
N VAL A 52 5.68 18.33 5.55
CA VAL A 52 4.69 19.41 5.69
C VAL A 52 5.35 20.71 6.19
N VAL A 53 6.22 20.61 7.21
CA VAL A 53 6.95 21.78 7.73
C VAL A 53 7.88 22.37 6.67
N ILE A 54 8.65 21.53 5.96
CA ILE A 54 9.59 21.98 4.93
C ILE A 54 8.85 22.67 3.78
N LEU A 55 7.79 22.05 3.26
CA LEU A 55 6.98 22.61 2.18
C LEU A 55 6.34 23.94 2.60
N TYR A 56 5.85 24.03 3.83
CA TYR A 56 5.28 25.28 4.36
C TYR A 56 6.31 26.42 4.35
N VAL A 57 7.51 26.19 4.89
CA VAL A 57 8.59 27.19 4.93
C VAL A 57 9.01 27.58 3.51
N MET A 58 9.27 26.59 2.66
CA MET A 58 9.72 26.80 1.27
C MET A 58 8.70 27.53 0.40
N THR A 59 7.41 27.48 0.76
CA THR A 59 6.32 28.13 0.01
C THR A 59 5.96 29.50 0.58
N THR A 60 6.17 29.74 1.87
CA THR A 60 5.74 30.97 2.55
C THR A 60 6.83 32.04 2.59
N ASP A 61 8.10 31.63 2.64
CA ASP A 61 9.22 32.54 2.70
C ASP A 61 9.50 33.20 1.33
N LYS A 62 9.39 34.53 1.29
CA LYS A 62 9.51 35.33 0.06
C LYS A 62 10.95 35.42 -0.44
N ASP A 63 11.92 35.39 0.47
CA ASP A 63 13.33 35.47 0.12
C ASP A 63 13.78 34.14 -0.49
N ILE A 64 13.31 33.02 0.08
CA ILE A 64 13.53 31.67 -0.46
C ILE A 64 12.86 31.53 -1.83
N THR A 65 11.57 31.87 -1.96
CA THR A 65 10.83 31.71 -3.22
C THR A 65 11.31 32.63 -4.35
N SER A 66 11.98 33.74 -4.04
CA SER A 66 12.56 34.62 -5.06
C SER A 66 13.71 33.96 -5.85
N ASN A 67 14.38 32.98 -5.25
CA ASN A 67 15.50 32.29 -5.86
C ASN A 67 15.03 31.02 -6.62
N PRO A 68 15.31 30.92 -7.93
CA PRO A 68 14.93 29.77 -8.75
C PRO A 68 15.41 28.41 -8.24
N GLN A 69 16.57 28.34 -7.57
CA GLN A 69 17.10 27.09 -7.02
C GLN A 69 16.20 26.54 -5.91
N TYR A 70 15.75 27.39 -5.01
CA TYR A 70 14.84 26.99 -3.93
C TYR A 70 13.43 26.68 -4.45
N ARG A 71 12.99 27.34 -5.53
CA ARG A 71 11.73 26.97 -6.20
C ARG A 71 11.79 25.55 -6.78
N LEU A 72 12.90 25.19 -7.42
CA LEU A 72 13.11 23.83 -7.92
C LEU A 72 13.18 22.83 -6.76
N MET A 73 13.88 23.17 -5.67
CA MET A 73 13.92 22.36 -4.46
C MET A 73 12.52 22.14 -3.88
N ASN A 74 11.66 23.16 -3.86
CA ASN A 74 10.28 23.02 -3.39
C ASN A 74 9.46 22.06 -4.26
N GLN A 75 9.68 22.06 -5.58
CA GLN A 75 9.03 21.10 -6.48
C GLN A 75 9.51 19.67 -6.21
N ILE A 76 10.81 19.46 -5.99
CA ILE A 76 11.36 18.16 -5.62
C ILE A 76 10.76 17.69 -4.30
N ASN A 77 10.76 18.54 -3.26
CA ASN A 77 10.16 18.23 -1.97
C ASN A 77 8.67 17.86 -2.08
N PHE A 78 7.93 18.48 -3.01
CA PHE A 78 6.53 18.16 -3.25
C PHE A 78 6.36 16.78 -3.90
N VAL A 79 7.20 16.45 -4.88
CA VAL A 79 7.22 15.13 -5.52
C VAL A 79 7.62 14.06 -4.50
N ASP A 80 8.66 14.30 -3.70
CA ASP A 80 9.11 13.39 -2.64
C ASP A 80 8.04 13.17 -1.57
N PHE A 81 7.29 14.21 -1.20
CA PHE A 81 6.15 14.07 -0.30
C PHE A 81 5.05 13.20 -0.91
N GLY A 82 4.74 13.41 -2.19
CA GLY A 82 3.84 12.53 -2.95
C GLY A 82 4.34 11.09 -2.97
N GLN A 83 5.64 10.89 -3.14
CA GLN A 83 6.29 9.57 -3.09
C GLN A 83 6.12 8.91 -1.71
N ALA A 84 6.26 9.66 -0.61
CA ALA A 84 6.02 9.15 0.75
C ALA A 84 4.58 8.68 0.96
N ILE A 85 3.60 9.37 0.37
CA ILE A 85 2.19 8.93 0.37
C ILE A 85 2.04 7.61 -0.38
N MET A 86 2.62 7.51 -1.58
CA MET A 86 2.56 6.29 -2.38
C MET A 86 3.26 5.11 -1.69
N HIS A 87 4.35 5.36 -0.97
CA HIS A 87 5.06 4.34 -0.19
C HIS A 87 4.27 3.84 1.01
N THR A 88 3.45 4.71 1.62
CA THR A 88 2.52 4.30 2.67
C THR A 88 1.42 3.41 2.10
N LEU A 89 0.85 3.77 0.94
CA LEU A 89 -0.17 2.98 0.27
C LEU A 89 0.37 1.63 -0.22
N SER A 90 1.56 1.61 -0.83
CA SER A 90 2.20 0.38 -1.29
C SER A 90 2.54 -0.54 -0.12
N GLY A 91 3.04 0.01 0.99
CA GLY A 91 3.28 -0.75 2.22
C GLY A 91 2.00 -1.37 2.80
N ILE A 92 0.86 -0.66 2.77
CA ILE A 92 -0.46 -1.22 3.13
C ILE A 92 -0.81 -2.40 2.23
N TYR A 93 -0.54 -2.33 0.93
CA TYR A 93 -0.81 -3.43 0.01
C TYR A 93 0.11 -4.64 0.22
N VAL A 94 1.36 -4.43 0.65
CA VAL A 94 2.27 -5.52 1.03
C VAL A 94 1.81 -6.19 2.34
N ILE A 95 1.33 -5.39 3.30
CA ILE A 95 0.77 -5.91 4.57
C ILE A 95 -0.52 -6.70 4.31
N PHE A 96 -1.38 -6.21 3.41
CA PHE A 96 -2.68 -6.79 3.09
C PHE A 96 -2.79 -7.12 1.60
N PRO A 97 -2.16 -8.22 1.13
CA PRO A 97 -2.07 -8.55 -0.30
C PRO A 97 -3.44 -8.80 -0.94
N GLN A 98 -4.44 -9.18 -0.15
CA GLN A 98 -5.81 -9.41 -0.62
C GLN A 98 -6.48 -8.15 -1.19
N ILE A 99 -6.01 -6.96 -0.81
CA ILE A 99 -6.47 -5.69 -1.39
C ILE A 99 -6.09 -5.63 -2.88
N GLN A 100 -4.86 -6.05 -3.23
CA GLN A 100 -4.39 -6.05 -4.61
C GLN A 100 -5.20 -7.03 -5.47
N VAL A 101 -5.48 -8.22 -4.93
CA VAL A 101 -6.24 -9.28 -5.63
C VAL A 101 -7.69 -8.85 -5.90
N LYS A 102 -8.32 -8.14 -4.96
CA LYS A 102 -9.72 -7.69 -5.12
C LYS A 102 -9.85 -6.39 -5.90
N CYS A 103 -8.80 -5.59 -5.96
CA CYS A 103 -8.75 -4.32 -6.67
C CYS A 103 -7.80 -4.39 -7.88
N GLU A 104 -7.93 -5.41 -8.75
CA GLU A 104 -7.10 -5.56 -9.97
C GLU A 104 -7.11 -4.30 -10.88
N VAL A 105 -8.17 -3.49 -10.84
CA VAL A 105 -8.30 -2.24 -11.62
C VAL A 105 -7.34 -1.15 -11.13
N LEU A 106 -6.92 -1.20 -9.87
CA LEU A 106 -6.02 -0.21 -9.25
C LEU A 106 -4.53 -0.57 -9.42
N VAL A 107 -4.22 -1.80 -9.86
CA VAL A 107 -2.86 -2.35 -9.92
C VAL A 107 -2.37 -2.54 -11.38
N ARG A 108 -3.21 -2.30 -12.39
CA ARG A 108 -2.82 -2.35 -13.82
C ARG A 108 -2.34 -1.02 -14.35
#